data_AF-A0A955NT73-F1
#
_entry.id   AF-A0A955NT73-F1
#
_cell.length_a   1.000
_cell.length_b   1.000
_cell.length_c   1.000
_cell.angle_alpha   90.00
_cell.angle_beta   90.00
_cell.angle_gamma   90.00
#
_symmetry.space_group_name_H-M   'P 1'
#
loop_
_entity.id
_entity.type
_entity.pdbx_description
1 polymer ?
#
loop_
_entity_poly.entity_id
_entity_poly.type
_entity_poly.pdbx_seq_one_letter_code
_entity_poly.pdbx_strand_id
1 'polypeptide(L)'
;AAAAFSSFLVNAMAGGGLLVDGLGMDKSFDRLPVKIGTTAALLIGMLIAMLALKTEFNPVTTILIAQAATLLAVPECAVLLLLLANDRSVMGEMKNGPVVNGIAGIGFLVLCWMIWNTIGSIQAKFAALGAGG
;
A
#
# COMPACT_ATOMS: atom_id res chain seq x y z
N ALA A 1 -12.63 -17.08 6.25
CA ALA A 1 -12.27 -16.30 7.46
C ALA A 1 -10.77 -16.34 7.75
N ALA A 2 -10.16 -17.50 7.99
CA ALA A 2 -8.74 -17.60 8.38
C ALA A 2 -7.74 -16.92 7.40
N ALA A 3 -7.91 -17.11 6.09
CA ALA A 3 -7.03 -16.49 5.09
C ALA A 3 -7.11 -14.96 5.08
N ALA A 4 -8.33 -14.40 5.20
CA ALA A 4 -8.54 -12.96 5.26
C ALA A 4 -7.98 -12.34 6.54
N PHE A 5 -8.16 -13.00 7.68
CA PHE A 5 -7.57 -12.56 8.95
C PHE A 5 -6.04 -12.57 8.93
N SER A 6 -5.42 -13.61 8.36
CA SER A 6 -3.96 -13.70 8.23
C SER A 6 -3.41 -12.57 7.35
N SER A 7 -3.96 -12.39 6.14
CA SER A 7 -3.50 -11.34 5.23
C SER A 7 -3.71 -9.93 5.80
N PHE A 8 -4.84 -9.69 6.47
CA PHE A 8 -5.13 -8.42 7.12
C PHE A 8 -4.10 -8.09 8.22
N LEU A 9 -3.80 -9.06 9.10
CA LEU A 9 -2.81 -8.87 10.16
C LEU A 9 -1.40 -8.65 9.60
N VAL A 10 -0.99 -9.42 8.58
CA VAL A 10 0.33 -9.26 7.95
C VAL A 10 0.48 -7.89 7.31
N ASN A 11 -0.56 -7.40 6.61
CA ASN A 11 -0.54 -6.08 6.00
C ASN A 11 -0.50 -4.96 7.05
N ALA A 12 -1.24 -5.10 8.15
CA ALA A 12 -1.21 -4.15 9.26
C ALA A 12 0.16 -4.10 9.95
N MET A 13 0.82 -5.26 10.12
CA MET A 13 2.17 -5.33 10.69
C MET A 13 3.21 -4.68 9.78
N ALA A 14 3.13 -4.93 8.47
CA ALA A 14 4.01 -4.28 7.50
C ALA A 14 3.82 -2.76 7.51
N GLY A 15 2.58 -2.27 7.48
CA GLY A 15 2.28 -0.84 7.54
C GLY A 15 2.70 -0.19 8.87
N GLY A 16 2.42 -0.85 10.00
CA GLY A 16 2.83 -0.39 11.33
C GLY A 16 4.34 -0.32 11.49
N GLY A 17 5.06 -1.31 10.94
CA GLY A 17 6.53 -1.31 10.89
C GLY A 17 7.09 -0.16 10.07
N LEU A 18 6.54 0.09 8.87
CA LEU A 18 6.93 1.23 8.02
C LEU A 18 6.66 2.59 8.69
N LEU A 19 5.54 2.73 9.39
CA LEU A 19 5.21 3.95 10.13
C LEU A 19 6.22 4.22 11.25
N VAL A 20 6.62 3.17 11.98
CA VAL A 20 7.62 3.25 13.05
C VAL A 20 9.02 3.55 12.49
N ASP A 21 9.37 2.94 11.36
CA ASP A 21 10.62 3.21 10.64
C ASP A 21 10.68 4.68 10.17
N GLY A 22 9.57 5.19 9.64
CA GLY A 22 9.42 6.60 9.27
C GLY A 22 9.51 7.59 10.44
N LEU A 23 9.18 7.16 11.66
CA LEU A 23 9.34 7.96 12.89
C LEU A 23 10.75 7.85 13.50
N GLY A 24 11.66 7.09 12.88
CA GLY A 24 13.02 6.87 13.38
C GLY A 24 13.09 5.98 14.63
N MET A 25 12.02 5.21 14.89
CA MET A 25 11.92 4.32 16.04
C MET A 25 12.33 2.88 15.68
N ASP A 26 12.61 2.08 16.72
CA ASP A 26 13.13 0.72 16.57
C ASP A 26 12.14 -0.20 15.81
N LYS A 27 12.53 -0.65 14.60
CA LYS A 27 11.65 -1.36 13.63
C LYS A 27 11.46 -2.86 13.88
N SER A 28 12.00 -3.40 14.97
CA SER A 28 11.90 -4.82 15.26
C SER A 28 10.44 -5.20 15.57
N PHE A 29 9.89 -6.16 14.81
CA PHE A 29 8.49 -6.60 14.95
C PHE A 29 8.10 -7.06 16.36
N ASP A 30 9.07 -7.55 17.14
CA ASP A 30 8.84 -7.99 18.52
C ASP A 30 8.76 -6.83 19.53
N ARG A 31 9.31 -5.66 19.16
CA ARG A 31 9.42 -4.50 20.04
C ARG A 31 8.12 -3.71 20.12
N LEU A 32 7.97 -3.04 21.27
CA LEU A 32 6.81 -2.22 21.61
C LEU A 32 6.42 -1.20 20.51
N PRO A 33 7.35 -0.49 19.84
CA PRO A 33 6.99 0.52 18.84
C PRO A 33 6.21 -0.05 17.66
N VAL A 34 6.68 -1.17 17.07
CA VAL A 34 5.98 -1.83 15.94
C VAL A 34 4.63 -2.40 16.37
N LYS A 35 4.51 -2.92 17.60
CA LYS A 35 3.23 -3.37 18.15
C LYS A 35 2.23 -2.20 18.30
N ILE A 36 2.70 -1.06 18.78
CA ILE A 36 1.88 0.16 18.90
C ILE A 36 1.48 0.66 17.51
N GLY A 37 2.42 0.75 16.57
CA GLY A 37 2.14 1.16 15.18
C GLY A 37 1.13 0.25 14.49
N THR A 38 1.28 -1.06 14.65
CA THR A 38 0.35 -2.07 14.13
C THR A 38 -1.02 -1.93 14.78
N THR A 39 -1.07 -1.78 16.11
CA THR A 39 -2.33 -1.61 16.85
C THR A 39 -3.05 -0.33 16.41
N ALA A 40 -2.32 0.77 16.24
CA ALA A 40 -2.87 2.02 15.73
C ALA A 40 -3.44 1.86 14.31
N ALA A 41 -2.72 1.19 13.40
CA ALA A 41 -3.20 0.90 12.05
C ALA A 41 -4.50 0.06 12.06
N LEU A 42 -4.56 -0.96 12.92
CA LEU A 42 -5.76 -1.78 13.10
C LEU A 42 -6.94 -0.96 13.65
N LEU A 43 -6.70 -0.09 14.64
CA LEU A 43 -7.72 0.80 15.20
C LEU A 43 -8.26 1.77 14.15
N ILE A 44 -7.40 2.34 13.30
CA ILE A 44 -7.81 3.20 12.19
C ILE A 44 -8.69 2.43 11.21
N GLY A 45 -8.27 1.21 10.82
CA GLY A 45 -9.07 0.35 9.94
C GLY A 45 -10.44 0.01 10.53
N MET A 46 -10.49 -0.27 11.84
CA MET A 46 -11.73 -0.51 12.58
C MET A 46 -12.63 0.72 12.60
N LEU A 47 -12.09 1.91 12.85
CA LEU A 47 -12.85 3.17 12.84
C LEU A 47 -13.46 3.43 11.46
N ILE A 48 -12.69 3.27 10.38
CA ILE A 48 -13.18 3.43 9.00
C ILE A 48 -14.30 2.42 8.73
N ALA A 49 -14.14 1.16 9.14
CA ALA A 49 -15.17 0.13 8.98
C ALA A 49 -16.46 0.48 9.74
N MET A 50 -16.34 0.95 10.99
CA MET A 50 -17.50 1.38 11.78
C MET A 50 -18.21 2.59 11.15
N LEU A 51 -17.46 3.57 10.62
CA LEU A 51 -18.02 4.72 9.93
C LEU A 51 -18.74 4.32 8.64
N ALA A 52 -18.18 3.38 7.88
CA ALA A 52 -18.81 2.86 6.67
C ALA A 52 -20.14 2.15 6.98
N LEU A 53 -20.18 1.37 8.05
CA LEU A 53 -21.42 0.71 8.53
C LEU A 53 -22.47 1.72 9.00
N LYS A 54 -22.05 2.78 9.72
CA LYS A 54 -22.99 3.78 10.26
C LYS A 54 -23.59 4.68 9.19
N THR A 55 -22.88 4.90 8.08
CA THR A 55 -23.29 5.84 7.02
C THR A 55 -23.96 5.14 5.83
N GLU A 56 -24.24 3.83 5.94
CA GLU A 56 -24.76 2.98 4.84
C GLU A 56 -23.98 3.13 3.52
N PHE A 57 -22.67 3.41 3.60
CA PHE A 57 -21.85 3.48 2.41
C PHE A 57 -21.82 2.10 1.74
N ASN A 58 -22.07 2.07 0.44
CA ASN A 58 -21.90 0.86 -0.34
C ASN A 58 -20.47 0.34 -0.14
N PRO A 59 -20.28 -0.90 0.37
CA PRO A 59 -18.95 -1.49 0.58
C PRO A 59 -18.04 -1.39 -0.65
N VAL A 60 -18.64 -1.42 -1.85
CA VAL A 60 -17.93 -1.24 -3.12
C VAL A 60 -17.25 0.13 -3.20
N THR A 61 -17.94 1.21 -2.81
CA THR A 61 -17.38 2.57 -2.85
C THR A 61 -16.20 2.72 -1.90
N THR A 62 -16.33 2.18 -0.68
CA THR A 62 -15.23 2.19 0.32
C THR A 62 -13.99 1.45 -0.20
N ILE A 63 -14.20 0.30 -0.85
CA ILE A 63 -13.11 -0.47 -1.47
C ILE A 63 -12.47 0.30 -2.63
N LEU A 64 -13.28 0.96 -3.49
CA LEU A 64 -12.76 1.77 -4.59
C LEU A 64 -11.90 2.93 -4.11
N ILE A 65 -12.29 3.59 -3.01
CA ILE A 65 -11.50 4.67 -2.39
C ILE A 65 -10.17 4.13 -1.86
N ALA A 66 -10.20 3.00 -1.14
CA ALA A 66 -8.97 2.38 -0.62
C ALA A 66 -8.03 1.96 -1.76
N GLN A 67 -8.58 1.42 -2.85
CA GLN A 67 -7.83 1.06 -4.03
C GLN A 67 -7.23 2.30 -4.71
N ALA A 68 -7.99 3.39 -4.84
CA ALA A 68 -7.49 4.65 -5.40
C ALA A 68 -6.33 5.23 -4.58
N ALA A 69 -6.40 5.18 -3.24
CA ALA A 69 -5.30 5.60 -2.37
C ALA A 69 -4.03 4.76 -2.62
N THR A 70 -4.19 3.46 -2.83
CA THR A 70 -3.07 2.53 -3.07
C THR A 70 -2.38 2.80 -4.41
N LEU A 71 -3.14 3.23 -5.43
CA LEU A 71 -2.59 3.61 -6.73
C LEU A 71 -1.60 4.78 -6.67
N LEU A 72 -1.70 5.62 -5.64
CA LEU A 72 -0.75 6.72 -5.41
C LEU A 72 0.46 6.26 -4.59
N ALA A 73 0.23 5.45 -3.55
CA ALA A 73 1.31 5.00 -2.65
C ALA A 73 2.30 4.05 -3.34
N VAL A 74 1.81 3.07 -4.10
CA VAL A 74 2.65 2.05 -4.74
C VAL A 74 3.70 2.63 -5.70
N PRO A 75 3.38 3.52 -6.66
CA PRO A 75 4.40 4.07 -7.57
C PRO A 75 5.44 4.92 -6.82
N GLU A 76 5.04 5.65 -5.78
CA GLU A 76 5.97 6.40 -4.94
C GLU A 76 6.98 5.46 -4.26
N CYS A 77 6.49 4.39 -3.62
CA CYS A 77 7.37 3.36 -3.04
C CYS A 77 8.29 2.71 -4.08
N ALA A 78 7.77 2.41 -5.28
CA ALA A 78 8.57 1.81 -6.34
C ALA A 78 9.70 2.74 -6.82
N VAL A 79 9.42 4.03 -7.00
CA VAL A 79 10.43 5.04 -7.35
C VAL A 79 11.49 5.14 -6.25
N LEU A 80 11.07 5.27 -4.98
CA LEU A 80 12.00 5.35 -3.85
C LEU A 80 12.91 4.12 -3.77
N LEU A 81 12.35 2.92 -3.94
CA LEU A 81 13.13 1.69 -3.95
C LEU A 81 14.13 1.63 -5.11
N LEU A 82 13.72 2.04 -6.31
CA LEU A 82 14.61 2.11 -7.47
C LEU A 82 15.74 3.11 -7.29
N LEU A 83 15.45 4.28 -6.70
CA LEU A 83 16.46 5.29 -6.39
C LEU A 83 17.44 4.75 -5.35
N LEU A 84 16.92 4.21 -4.25
CA LEU A 84 17.73 3.69 -3.15
C LEU A 84 18.62 2.51 -3.59
N ALA A 85 18.09 1.62 -4.43
CA ALA A 85 18.82 0.46 -4.94
C ALA A 85 19.92 0.83 -5.96
N ASN A 86 19.84 2.02 -6.54
CA ASN A 86 20.86 2.55 -7.43
C ASN A 86 21.82 3.53 -6.73
N ASP A 87 21.51 3.95 -5.50
CA ASP A 87 22.34 4.84 -4.71
C ASP A 87 23.51 4.08 -4.06
N ARG A 88 24.74 4.48 -4.41
CA ARG A 88 25.96 3.86 -3.88
C ARG A 88 26.21 4.20 -2.41
N SER A 89 25.68 5.31 -1.91
CA SER A 89 25.79 5.70 -0.50
C SER A 89 24.97 4.78 0.42
N VAL A 90 23.88 4.19 -0.11
CA VAL A 90 23.01 3.30 0.66
C VAL A 90 23.31 1.82 0.38
N MET A 91 23.44 1.42 -0.89
CA MET A 91 23.71 0.02 -1.24
C MET A 91 25.19 -0.37 -1.25
N GLY A 92 26.13 0.59 -1.21
CA GLY A 92 27.56 0.30 -1.22
C GLY A 92 27.99 -0.50 -2.46
N GLU A 93 28.58 -1.67 -2.23
CA GLU A 93 29.02 -2.59 -3.29
C GLU A 93 27.88 -3.44 -3.88
N MET A 94 26.73 -3.51 -3.20
CA MET A 94 25.55 -4.28 -3.61
C MET A 94 24.62 -3.53 -4.58
N LYS A 95 25.11 -2.46 -5.21
CA LYS A 95 24.33 -1.63 -6.13
C LYS A 95 23.73 -2.49 -7.25
N ASN A 96 22.50 -2.19 -7.64
CA ASN A 96 21.90 -2.85 -8.79
C ASN A 96 22.79 -2.75 -10.04
N GLY A 97 23.11 -3.92 -10.58
CA GLY A 97 23.74 -4.04 -11.89
C GLY A 97 22.76 -3.70 -13.02
N PRO A 98 23.24 -3.54 -14.26
CA PRO A 98 22.41 -3.18 -15.41
C PRO A 98 21.29 -4.19 -15.68
N VAL A 99 21.51 -5.47 -15.39
CA VAL A 99 20.50 -6.54 -15.54
C VAL A 99 19.36 -6.38 -14.53
N VAL A 100 19.70 -6.18 -13.25
CA VAL A 100 18.68 -6.00 -12.20
C VAL A 100 17.91 -4.70 -12.42
N ASN A 101 18.59 -3.64 -12.84
CA ASN A 101 17.92 -2.37 -13.17
C ASN A 101 17.01 -2.51 -14.41
N GLY A 102 17.39 -3.33 -15.39
CA GLY A 102 16.53 -3.67 -16.53
C GLY A 102 15.25 -4.41 -16.12
N ILE A 103 15.37 -5.43 -15.27
CA ILE A 103 14.22 -6.15 -14.70
C ILE A 103 13.34 -5.22 -13.88
N ALA A 104 13.95 -4.39 -13.02
CA ALA A 104 13.24 -3.45 -12.19
C ALA A 104 12.51 -2.37 -13.02
N GLY A 105 13.12 -1.92 -14.13
CA GLY A 105 12.48 -1.05 -15.10
C GLY A 105 11.27 -1.69 -15.79
N ILE A 106 11.37 -2.96 -16.20
CA ILE A 106 10.23 -3.71 -16.75
C ILE A 106 9.11 -3.85 -15.69
N GLY A 107 9.47 -4.20 -14.45
CA GLY A 107 8.51 -4.28 -13.34
C GLY A 107 7.80 -2.95 -13.09
N PHE A 108 8.54 -1.84 -13.16
CA PHE A 108 7.96 -0.50 -13.04
C PHE A 108 7.02 -0.16 -14.21
N LEU A 109 7.39 -0.50 -15.45
CA LEU A 109 6.51 -0.31 -16.61
C LEU A 109 5.21 -1.13 -16.50
N VAL A 110 5.30 -2.37 -16.03
CA VAL A 110 4.13 -3.22 -15.77
C VAL A 110 3.27 -2.61 -14.66
N LEU A 111 3.87 -2.08 -13.60
CA LEU A 111 3.16 -1.35 -12.55
C LEU A 111 2.40 -0.14 -13.12
N CYS A 112 3.04 0.68 -13.94
CA CYS A 112 2.38 1.81 -14.61
C CYS A 112 1.21 1.34 -15.48
N TRP A 113 1.37 0.23 -16.21
CA TRP A 113 0.31 -0.35 -17.02
C TRP A 113 -0.87 -0.86 -16.17
N MET A 114 -0.60 -1.53 -15.05
CA MET A 114 -1.63 -2.00 -14.12
C MET A 114 -2.41 -0.83 -13.49
N ILE A 115 -1.71 0.24 -13.11
CA ILE A 115 -2.34 1.45 -12.59
C ILE A 115 -3.26 2.06 -13.64
N TRP A 116 -2.79 2.18 -14.88
CA TRP A 116 -3.59 2.70 -15.99
C TRP A 116 -4.89 1.91 -16.20
N ASN A 117 -4.79 0.58 -16.24
CA ASN A 117 -5.95 -0.29 -16.38
C ASN A 117 -6.92 -0.18 -15.19
N THR A 118 -6.36 -0.06 -13.98
CA THR A 118 -7.15 0.05 -12.76
C THR A 118 -7.94 1.36 -12.71
N ILE A 119 -7.33 2.50 -13.08
CA ILE A 119 -8.02 3.80 -13.13
C ILE A 119 -9.24 3.74 -14.04
N GLY A 120 -9.10 3.18 -15.26
CA GLY A 120 -10.22 3.02 -16.18
C GLY A 120 -11.35 2.17 -15.59
N SER A 121 -11.00 1.08 -14.88
CA SER A 121 -11.99 0.21 -14.23
C SER A 121 -12.71 0.89 -13.07
N ILE A 122 -12.01 1.74 -12.30
CA ILE A 122 -12.56 2.50 -11.18
C ILE A 122 -13.51 3.58 -11.70
N GLN A 123 -13.10 4.35 -12.72
CA GLN A 123 -13.94 5.38 -13.32
C GLN A 123 -15.23 4.81 -13.91
N ALA A 124 -15.17 3.67 -14.59
CA ALA A 124 -16.35 2.99 -15.12
C ALA A 124 -17.32 2.56 -13.99
N LYS A 125 -16.79 2.07 -12.86
CA LYS A 125 -17.60 1.68 -11.69
C LYS A 125 -18.22 2.88 -10.99
N PHE A 126 -17.52 4.02 -10.91
CA PHE A 126 -18.07 5.26 -10.38
C PHE A 126 -19.18 5.82 -11.29
N ALA A 127 -18.99 5.80 -12.61
CA ALA A 127 -20.01 6.24 -13.57
C ALA A 127 -21.28 5.37 -13.50
N ALA A 128 -21.13 4.05 -13.35
CA ALA A 128 -22.26 3.13 -13.16
C ALA A 128 -23.02 3.36 -11.83
N LEU A 129 -22.32 3.76 -10.76
CA LEU A 129 -22.96 4.13 -9.49
C LEU A 129 -23.75 5.44 -9.59
N GLY A 130 -23.29 6.40 -10.39
CA GLY A 130 -23.95 7.68 -10.61
C GLY A 130 -25.12 7.65 -11.60
N ALA A 131 -25.14 6.68 -12.52
CA ALA A 131 -26.21 6.52 -13.52
C ALA A 131 -27.43 5.73 -13.02
N GLY A 132 -27.37 5.17 -11.80
CA GLY A 132 -28.44 4.41 -11.16
C GLY A 132 -29.20 5.17 -10.06
N GLY A 133 -29.05 6.50 -9.98
CA GLY A 133 -29.75 7.39 -9.05
C GLY A 133 -30.85 8.19 -9.74
#